data_AF-A0A850T911-F1
#
_entry.id   AF-A0A850T911-F1
#
_cell.length_a   1.000
_cell.length_b   1.000
_cell.length_c   1.000
_cell.angle_alpha   90.00
_cell.angle_beta   90.00
_cell.angle_gamma   90.00
#
_symmetry.space_group_name_H-M   'P 1'
#
loop_
_entity.id
_entity.type
_entity.pdbx_description
1 polymer ?
#
loop_
_entity_poly.entity_id
_entity_poly.type
_entity_poly.pdbx_seq_one_letter_code
_entity_poly.pdbx_strand_id
1 'polypeptide(L)'
;LRTDFNLTVSFDGRSHLAVTVPSAYAGALCGLCGNFDGDPHNDVPEVVTTVVPGCSGPTPHRCSNRAIINHKQRASEEDCGLILWSKGPFRSCHSRVDPESYFQACITDYCIFRGHKAIICQAVMGYAAACQEAGVVLEPWRSKTFCAPFCPPHSHYELHGTACPATCGHPNCSETCDLPRTEGCFCDEGFVLSGERCVPPPDCGCHHQGRYYQRGEEFYPEDGCAERCRCTANGTVTCWAAPCSSGEECRVERGVRGCHGGQRGRCVLLSSRRLVTFDGLNFTLGGSCRYVLAKVCQGDGHELEVTLENGGGVAVAVGSSRITMQSGSSWRVDV
;
A
#
# COMPACT_ATOMS: atom_id res chain seq x y z
N LEU A 1 -10.77 -7.76 -11.44
CA LEU A 1 -12.10 -8.09 -10.85
C LEU A 1 -13.15 -7.95 -11.93
N ARG A 2 -14.07 -8.91 -12.05
CA ARG A 2 -15.22 -8.84 -12.96
C ARG A 2 -16.49 -9.24 -12.22
N THR A 3 -17.55 -8.46 -12.37
CA THR A 3 -18.86 -8.75 -11.78
C THR A 3 -19.79 -9.42 -12.80
N ASP A 4 -20.88 -10.01 -12.31
CA ASP A 4 -21.97 -10.59 -13.10
C ASP A 4 -22.72 -9.57 -13.96
N PHE A 5 -22.75 -8.30 -13.54
CA PHE A 5 -23.27 -7.17 -14.33
C PHE A 5 -22.22 -6.54 -15.27
N ASN A 6 -21.14 -7.26 -15.59
CA ASN A 6 -20.09 -6.86 -16.54
C ASN A 6 -19.30 -5.58 -16.20
N LEU A 7 -19.29 -5.17 -14.94
CA LEU A 7 -18.30 -4.20 -14.47
C LEU A 7 -16.96 -4.91 -14.32
N THR A 8 -15.91 -4.30 -14.88
CA THR A 8 -14.54 -4.80 -14.77
C THR A 8 -13.64 -3.75 -14.16
N VAL A 9 -12.84 -4.15 -13.17
CA VAL A 9 -11.79 -3.30 -12.58
C VAL A 9 -10.46 -4.02 -12.74
N SER A 10 -9.50 -3.38 -13.40
CA SER A 10 -8.11 -3.83 -13.52
C SER A 10 -7.19 -2.88 -12.76
N PHE A 11 -6.27 -3.43 -11.96
CA PHE A 11 -5.28 -2.65 -11.22
C PHE A 11 -3.94 -3.39 -11.23
N ASP A 12 -2.87 -2.71 -11.61
CA ASP A 12 -1.52 -3.28 -11.72
C ASP A 12 -0.75 -3.33 -10.38
N GLY A 13 -1.38 -2.90 -9.29
CA GLY A 13 -0.75 -2.84 -7.96
C GLY A 13 0.16 -1.62 -7.74
N ARG A 14 0.32 -0.73 -8.73
CA ARG A 14 1.26 0.40 -8.66
C ARG A 14 0.69 1.73 -9.13
N SER A 15 0.25 1.81 -10.38
CA SER A 15 0.03 3.08 -11.07
C SER A 15 -1.10 3.08 -12.09
N HIS A 16 -1.52 1.91 -12.58
CA HIS A 16 -2.56 1.81 -13.60
C HIS A 16 -3.81 1.14 -13.02
N LEU A 17 -4.90 1.91 -12.97
CA LEU A 17 -6.24 1.47 -12.61
C LEU A 17 -7.16 1.75 -13.80
N ALA A 18 -7.88 0.76 -14.29
CA ALA A 18 -8.94 0.95 -15.26
C ALA A 18 -10.27 0.39 -14.74
N VAL A 19 -11.35 1.11 -15.04
CA VAL A 19 -12.73 0.74 -14.71
C VAL A 19 -13.52 0.73 -16.01
N THR A 20 -14.09 -0.42 -16.35
CA THR A 20 -14.88 -0.61 -17.57
C THR A 20 -16.30 -0.96 -17.17
N VAL A 21 -17.26 -0.21 -17.72
CA VAL A 21 -18.70 -0.39 -17.47
C VAL A 21 -19.45 -0.62 -18.78
N PRO A 22 -20.59 -1.35 -18.76
CA PRO A 22 -21.49 -1.42 -19.90
C PRO A 22 -22.08 -0.05 -20.29
N SER A 23 -22.44 0.13 -21.56
CA SER A 23 -23.10 1.35 -22.07
C SER A 23 -24.41 1.70 -21.36
N ALA A 24 -25.04 0.75 -20.67
CA ALA A 24 -26.22 0.98 -19.84
C ALA A 24 -26.00 1.98 -18.69
N TYR A 25 -24.74 2.24 -18.30
CA TYR A 25 -24.40 3.23 -17.27
C TYR A 25 -24.22 4.66 -17.82
N ALA A 26 -24.32 4.86 -19.13
CA ALA A 26 -24.15 6.18 -19.75
C ALA A 26 -25.11 7.23 -19.15
N GLY A 27 -24.58 8.36 -18.72
CA GLY A 27 -25.32 9.46 -18.08
C GLY A 27 -25.77 9.19 -16.63
N ALA A 28 -25.53 7.99 -16.10
CA ALA A 28 -25.86 7.62 -14.72
C ALA A 28 -24.66 7.65 -13.76
N LEU A 29 -23.44 7.83 -14.29
CA LEU A 29 -22.21 7.89 -13.51
C LEU A 29 -21.89 9.32 -13.05
N CYS A 30 -21.08 9.42 -12.01
CA CYS A 30 -20.53 10.68 -11.52
C CYS A 30 -19.19 10.42 -10.82
N GLY A 31 -18.33 11.44 -10.75
CA GLY A 31 -17.03 11.38 -10.07
C GLY A 31 -15.90 11.87 -10.97
N LEU A 32 -14.65 11.52 -10.64
CA LEU A 32 -13.47 11.93 -11.41
C LEU A 32 -13.38 11.30 -12.81
N CYS A 33 -14.10 10.19 -13.03
CA CYS A 33 -14.17 9.52 -14.32
C CYS A 33 -15.32 10.01 -15.21
N GLY A 34 -15.98 11.11 -14.83
CA GLY A 34 -17.06 11.70 -15.62
C GLY A 34 -18.40 10.98 -15.51
N ASN A 35 -19.30 11.30 -16.44
CA ASN A 35 -20.69 10.79 -16.45
C ASN A 35 -20.95 9.77 -17.58
N PHE A 36 -19.97 9.54 -18.46
CA PHE A 36 -20.04 8.60 -19.58
C PHE A 36 -21.15 8.92 -20.60
N ASP A 37 -21.41 10.20 -20.88
CA ASP A 37 -22.39 10.64 -21.89
C ASP A 37 -21.79 10.87 -23.29
N GLY A 38 -20.47 10.80 -23.41
CA GLY A 38 -19.73 10.98 -24.66
C GLY A 38 -19.20 12.40 -24.91
N ASP A 39 -19.42 13.34 -23.98
CA ASP A 39 -18.87 14.70 -24.05
C ASP A 39 -17.75 14.94 -23.01
N PRO A 40 -16.46 14.90 -23.40
CA PRO A 40 -15.36 15.09 -22.46
C PRO A 40 -15.29 16.49 -21.85
N HIS A 41 -16.04 17.48 -22.38
CA HIS A 41 -16.01 18.86 -21.88
C HIS A 41 -16.81 19.05 -20.59
N ASN A 42 -17.72 18.12 -20.26
CA ASN A 42 -18.58 18.20 -19.07
C ASN A 42 -18.20 17.19 -17.97
N ASP A 43 -17.19 16.34 -18.22
CA ASP A 43 -16.78 15.25 -17.32
C ASP A 43 -16.04 15.72 -16.06
N VAL A 44 -15.55 16.96 -16.04
CA VAL A 44 -14.92 17.54 -14.86
C VAL A 44 -16.01 18.24 -14.03
N PRO A 45 -16.39 17.73 -12.85
CA PRO A 45 -17.34 18.43 -12.01
C PRO A 45 -16.72 19.79 -11.63
N GLU A 46 -17.50 20.86 -11.80
CA GLU A 46 -17.15 22.25 -11.40
C GLU A 46 -16.76 22.34 -9.91
N VAL A 47 -17.09 21.29 -9.14
CA VAL A 47 -16.88 21.14 -7.71
C VAL A 47 -16.31 19.75 -7.40
N VAL A 48 -14.98 19.59 -7.49
CA VAL A 48 -14.28 18.51 -6.77
C VAL A 48 -14.12 18.96 -5.31
N THR A 49 -15.21 19.01 -4.52
CA THR A 49 -15.14 19.28 -3.06
C THR A 49 -15.39 18.06 -2.18
N THR A 50 -15.55 16.86 -2.75
CA THR A 50 -15.33 15.63 -1.96
C THR A 50 -13.86 15.30 -1.92
N VAL A 51 -13.08 16.28 -1.47
CA VAL A 51 -11.71 16.06 -1.05
C VAL A 51 -11.83 15.38 0.31
N VAL A 52 -11.28 14.18 0.43
CA VAL A 52 -11.10 13.51 1.73
C VAL A 52 -10.56 14.57 2.71
N PRO A 53 -11.15 14.72 3.91
CA PRO A 53 -10.69 15.73 4.87
C PRO A 53 -9.17 15.64 5.05
N GLY A 54 -8.44 16.68 4.65
CA GLY A 54 -6.97 16.73 4.70
C GLY A 54 -6.22 16.66 3.37
N CYS A 55 -6.90 16.43 2.24
CA CYS A 55 -6.27 16.60 0.93
C CYS A 55 -6.42 18.07 0.46
N SER A 56 -5.34 18.67 -0.01
CA SER A 56 -5.42 19.90 -0.80
C SER A 56 -5.69 19.47 -2.24
N GLY A 57 -6.63 20.12 -2.94
CA GLY A 57 -6.82 19.90 -4.38
C GLY A 57 -5.48 20.02 -5.14
N PRO A 58 -5.36 19.40 -6.33
CA PRO A 58 -4.08 19.33 -7.05
C PRO A 58 -3.49 20.73 -7.22
N THR A 59 -2.42 21.04 -6.49
CA THR A 59 -1.66 22.26 -6.71
C THR A 59 -1.06 22.14 -8.11
N PRO A 60 -1.32 23.08 -9.04
CA PRO A 60 -0.77 22.98 -10.39
C PRO A 60 0.75 23.05 -10.29
N HIS A 61 1.43 21.91 -10.41
CA HIS A 61 2.87 21.90 -10.59
C HIS A 61 3.15 22.55 -11.95
N ARG A 62 3.57 23.82 -11.93
CA ARG A 62 3.87 24.57 -13.13
C ARG A 62 5.13 24.00 -13.76
N CYS A 63 4.98 23.37 -14.92
CA CYS A 63 6.10 22.98 -15.75
C CYS A 63 6.25 23.92 -16.95
N SER A 64 7.23 24.81 -16.90
CA SER A 64 7.41 25.89 -17.89
C SER A 64 7.86 25.40 -19.28
N ASN A 65 8.51 24.25 -19.36
CA ASN A 65 9.10 23.73 -20.61
C ASN A 65 8.20 22.72 -21.35
N ARG A 66 6.92 22.58 -20.95
CA ARG A 66 6.01 21.54 -21.47
C ARG A 66 5.88 21.58 -23.00
N ALA A 67 5.74 22.77 -23.59
CA ALA A 67 5.60 22.92 -25.04
C ALA A 67 6.84 22.45 -25.81
N ILE A 68 8.03 22.78 -25.31
CA ILE A 68 9.31 22.36 -25.92
C ILE A 68 9.47 20.84 -25.81
N ILE A 69 9.14 20.27 -24.64
CA ILE A 69 9.20 18.81 -24.43
C ILE A 69 8.22 18.08 -25.36
N ASN A 70 6.98 18.56 -25.45
CA ASN A 70 5.96 18.02 -26.35
C ASN A 70 6.47 17.97 -27.80
N HIS A 71 6.96 19.10 -28.32
CA HIS A 71 7.49 19.17 -29.69
C HIS A 71 8.64 18.18 -29.91
N LYS A 72 9.60 18.09 -28.98
CA LYS A 72 10.72 17.16 -29.09
C LYS A 72 10.29 15.70 -29.06
N GLN A 73 9.38 15.35 -28.14
CA GLN A 73 8.92 13.98 -27.94
C GLN A 73 8.03 13.48 -29.09
N ARG A 74 7.26 14.36 -29.77
CA ARG A 74 6.52 13.98 -30.98
C ARG A 74 7.42 13.47 -32.12
N ALA A 75 8.67 13.94 -32.17
CA ALA A 75 9.67 13.52 -33.15
C ALA A 75 10.60 12.41 -32.62
N SER A 76 10.38 11.94 -31.38
CA SER A 76 11.19 10.90 -30.76
C SER A 76 10.57 9.52 -30.97
N GLU A 77 11.42 8.51 -31.07
CA GLU A 77 11.02 7.09 -31.10
C GLU A 77 11.19 6.42 -29.72
N GLU A 78 11.56 7.21 -28.71
CA GLU A 78 11.79 6.78 -27.33
C GLU A 78 10.84 7.51 -26.37
N ASP A 79 10.86 7.12 -25.09
CA ASP A 79 10.10 7.77 -24.02
C ASP A 79 8.61 7.95 -24.34
N CYS A 80 8.09 9.17 -24.27
CA CYS A 80 6.69 9.44 -24.61
C CYS A 80 6.46 9.34 -26.11
N GLY A 81 7.47 9.63 -26.94
CA GLY A 81 7.40 9.50 -28.39
C GLY A 81 7.11 8.08 -28.86
N LEU A 82 7.53 7.07 -28.09
CA LEU A 82 7.24 5.66 -28.34
C LEU A 82 5.74 5.39 -28.53
N ILE A 83 4.87 6.10 -27.80
CA ILE A 83 3.40 6.00 -27.89
C ILE A 83 2.90 6.42 -29.28
N LEU A 84 3.49 7.46 -29.88
CA LEU A 84 3.10 8.00 -31.20
C LEU A 84 3.87 7.38 -32.37
N TRP A 85 4.89 6.57 -32.11
CA TRP A 85 5.77 6.07 -33.15
C TRP A 85 5.03 5.15 -34.13
N SER A 86 4.72 5.66 -35.32
CA SER A 86 3.90 4.98 -36.34
C SER A 86 4.50 3.68 -36.89
N LYS A 87 5.81 3.48 -36.73
CA LYS A 87 6.52 2.24 -37.10
C LYS A 87 6.92 1.41 -35.87
N GLY A 88 6.54 1.88 -34.69
CA GLY A 88 6.88 1.28 -33.42
C GLY A 88 5.98 0.11 -33.01
N PRO A 89 6.15 -0.35 -31.76
CA PRO A 89 5.47 -1.54 -31.24
C PRO A 89 3.97 -1.35 -31.05
N PHE A 90 3.50 -0.10 -30.95
CA PHE A 90 2.09 0.25 -30.75
C PHE A 90 1.33 0.57 -32.05
N ARG A 91 1.96 0.46 -33.22
CA ARG A 91 1.36 0.88 -34.50
C ARG A 91 0.01 0.24 -34.82
N SER A 92 -0.20 -1.02 -34.42
CA SER A 92 -1.46 -1.75 -34.62
C SER A 92 -2.57 -1.24 -33.71
N CYS A 93 -2.21 -0.61 -32.59
CA CYS A 93 -3.14 -0.10 -31.59
C CYS A 93 -3.70 1.28 -31.90
N HIS A 94 -2.98 2.12 -32.66
CA HIS A 94 -3.39 3.49 -32.99
C HIS A 94 -4.79 3.58 -33.62
N SER A 95 -5.24 2.52 -34.31
CA SER A 95 -6.59 2.44 -34.90
C SER A 95 -7.71 2.05 -33.91
N ARG A 96 -7.36 1.55 -32.73
CA ARG A 96 -8.27 1.05 -31.70
C ARG A 96 -8.32 1.96 -30.48
N VAL A 97 -7.18 2.54 -30.11
CA VAL A 97 -7.04 3.44 -28.95
C VAL A 97 -6.27 4.67 -29.42
N ASP A 98 -6.90 5.84 -29.31
CA ASP A 98 -6.28 7.13 -29.67
C ASP A 98 -5.05 7.40 -28.77
N PRO A 99 -3.84 7.49 -29.33
CA PRO A 99 -2.62 7.68 -28.54
C PRO A 99 -2.47 9.10 -27.98
N GLU A 100 -3.22 10.10 -28.48
CA GLU A 100 -2.94 11.51 -28.18
C GLU A 100 -3.14 11.85 -26.68
N SER A 101 -4.20 11.35 -26.05
CA SER A 101 -4.46 11.59 -24.62
C SER A 101 -3.38 10.95 -23.73
N TYR A 102 -2.98 9.71 -24.01
CA TYR A 102 -1.90 9.00 -23.32
C TYR A 102 -0.55 9.70 -23.52
N PHE A 103 -0.27 10.17 -24.75
CA PHE A 103 0.92 10.96 -25.03
C PHE A 103 0.93 12.27 -24.21
N GLN A 104 -0.18 13.02 -24.18
CA GLN A 104 -0.26 14.27 -23.40
C GLN A 104 -0.11 14.05 -21.89
N ALA A 105 -0.63 12.94 -21.36
CA ALA A 105 -0.43 12.52 -19.99
C ALA A 105 1.06 12.25 -19.73
N CYS A 106 1.70 11.43 -20.59
CA CYS A 106 3.13 11.15 -20.51
C CYS A 106 3.98 12.43 -20.57
N ILE A 107 3.67 13.38 -21.46
CA ILE A 107 4.38 14.67 -21.54
C ILE A 107 4.26 15.46 -20.25
N THR A 108 3.09 15.45 -19.62
CA THR A 108 2.87 16.13 -18.34
C THR A 108 3.77 15.54 -17.26
N ASP A 109 3.79 14.22 -17.15
CA ASP A 109 4.65 13.51 -16.20
C ASP A 109 6.14 13.68 -16.50
N TYR A 110 6.53 13.57 -17.77
CA TYR A 110 7.89 13.85 -18.24
C TYR A 110 8.33 15.24 -17.76
N CYS A 111 7.43 16.23 -17.87
CA CYS A 111 7.72 17.61 -17.49
C CYS A 111 7.89 17.76 -15.98
N ILE A 112 6.96 17.23 -15.17
CA ILE A 112 6.96 17.31 -13.71
C ILE A 112 8.18 16.57 -13.13
N PHE A 113 8.45 15.37 -13.64
CA PHE A 113 9.50 14.48 -13.15
C PHE A 113 10.80 14.56 -13.96
N ARG A 114 10.95 15.60 -14.79
CA ARG A 114 12.19 15.91 -15.54
C ARG A 114 12.73 14.74 -16.36
N GLY A 115 11.85 13.98 -17.00
CA GLY A 115 12.22 12.86 -17.86
C GLY A 115 12.63 11.58 -17.11
N HIS A 116 12.22 11.41 -15.85
CA HIS A 116 12.57 10.21 -15.10
C HIS A 116 11.94 8.96 -15.72
N LYS A 117 12.79 8.03 -16.19
CA LYS A 117 12.39 6.86 -16.99
C LYS A 117 11.38 5.96 -16.28
N ALA A 118 11.42 5.85 -14.94
CA ALA A 118 10.45 5.06 -14.20
C ALA A 118 9.01 5.60 -14.34
N ILE A 119 8.85 6.93 -14.38
CA ILE A 119 7.54 7.56 -14.55
C ILE A 119 7.06 7.44 -16.00
N ILE A 120 7.96 7.68 -16.96
CA ILE A 120 7.64 7.53 -18.39
C ILE A 120 7.23 6.08 -18.69
N CYS A 121 7.95 5.11 -18.09
CA CYS A 121 7.61 3.69 -18.15
C CYS A 121 6.19 3.43 -17.67
N GLN A 122 5.74 4.00 -16.54
CA GLN A 122 4.36 3.86 -16.07
C GLN A 122 3.34 4.42 -17.07
N ALA A 123 3.61 5.58 -17.68
CA ALA A 123 2.73 6.15 -18.69
C ALA A 123 2.63 5.26 -19.95
N VAL A 124 3.75 4.73 -20.42
CA VAL A 124 3.78 3.81 -21.57
C VAL A 124 3.10 2.47 -21.23
N MET A 125 3.28 1.96 -20.00
CA MET A 125 2.58 0.77 -19.51
C MET A 125 1.06 0.95 -19.57
N GLY A 126 0.55 2.12 -19.22
CA GLY A 126 -0.89 2.40 -19.32
C GLY A 126 -1.41 2.32 -20.75
N TYR A 127 -0.66 2.85 -21.72
CA TYR A 127 -1.06 2.72 -23.13
C TYR A 127 -0.96 1.26 -23.62
N ALA A 128 0.09 0.53 -23.23
CA ALA A 128 0.22 -0.89 -23.53
C ALA A 128 -0.98 -1.71 -23.01
N ALA A 129 -1.37 -1.47 -21.75
CA ALA A 129 -2.52 -2.13 -21.12
C ALA A 129 -3.82 -1.84 -21.89
N ALA A 130 -4.09 -0.57 -22.21
CA ALA A 130 -5.27 -0.18 -22.98
C ALA A 130 -5.32 -0.86 -24.37
N CYS A 131 -4.18 -1.00 -25.03
CA CYS A 131 -4.08 -1.72 -26.30
C CYS A 131 -4.43 -3.21 -26.17
N GLN A 132 -3.92 -3.87 -25.13
CA GLN A 132 -4.21 -5.29 -24.87
C GLN A 132 -5.68 -5.51 -24.50
N GLU A 133 -6.26 -4.62 -23.69
CA GLU A 133 -7.69 -4.62 -23.36
C GLU A 133 -8.57 -4.42 -24.62
N ALA A 134 -8.09 -3.63 -25.59
CA ALA A 134 -8.73 -3.48 -26.91
C ALA A 134 -8.53 -4.70 -27.84
N GLY A 135 -7.90 -5.78 -27.35
CA GLY A 135 -7.66 -7.01 -28.09
C GLY A 135 -6.51 -6.94 -29.10
N VAL A 136 -5.62 -5.96 -28.97
CA VAL A 136 -4.47 -5.78 -29.86
C VAL A 136 -3.29 -6.63 -29.39
N VAL A 137 -2.75 -7.45 -30.29
CA VAL A 137 -1.51 -8.18 -30.06
C VAL A 137 -0.33 -7.23 -30.27
N LEU A 138 0.29 -6.81 -29.17
CA LEU A 138 1.43 -5.87 -29.18
C LEU A 138 2.75 -6.53 -29.56
N GLU A 139 3.65 -5.75 -30.16
CA GLU A 139 5.06 -6.14 -30.31
C GLU A 139 5.87 -5.79 -29.07
N PRO A 140 7.06 -6.41 -28.85
CA PRO A 140 7.93 -6.08 -27.72
C PRO A 140 8.30 -4.59 -27.69
N TRP A 141 7.91 -3.91 -26.62
CA TRP A 141 8.15 -2.47 -26.42
C TRP A 141 9.12 -2.18 -25.27
N ARG A 142 9.33 -3.14 -24.36
CA ARG A 142 10.32 -3.05 -23.28
C ARG A 142 11.72 -3.40 -23.77
N SER A 143 12.74 -2.83 -23.15
CA SER A 143 14.14 -3.13 -23.43
C SER A 143 14.99 -3.21 -22.15
N LYS A 144 16.26 -3.59 -22.29
CA LYS A 144 17.21 -3.60 -21.15
C LYS A 144 17.44 -2.20 -20.56
N THR A 145 17.27 -1.15 -21.37
CA THR A 145 17.54 0.24 -20.99
C THR A 145 16.26 1.05 -20.74
N PHE A 146 15.09 0.52 -21.14
CA PHE A 146 13.80 1.18 -20.96
C PHE A 146 12.76 0.19 -20.43
N CYS A 147 12.25 0.48 -19.22
CA CYS A 147 11.14 -0.26 -18.63
C CYS A 147 11.42 -1.78 -18.53
N ALA A 148 12.66 -2.14 -18.19
CA ALA A 148 13.09 -3.54 -18.09
C ALA A 148 12.18 -4.30 -17.12
N PRO A 149 11.62 -5.46 -17.52
CA PRO A 149 10.72 -6.21 -16.66
C PRO A 149 11.50 -6.79 -15.47
N PHE A 150 10.86 -6.76 -14.30
CA PHE A 150 11.36 -7.38 -13.09
C PHE A 150 10.30 -8.32 -12.55
N CYS A 151 10.62 -9.61 -12.51
CA CYS A 151 9.74 -10.64 -11.98
C CYS A 151 10.29 -11.22 -10.68
N PRO A 152 9.43 -11.53 -9.69
CA PRO A 152 9.83 -12.24 -8.48
C PRO A 152 10.51 -13.58 -8.78
N PRO A 153 11.22 -14.18 -7.80
CA PRO A 153 11.74 -15.53 -7.94
C PRO A 153 10.65 -16.53 -8.36
N HIS A 154 11.02 -17.52 -9.18
CA HIS A 154 10.12 -18.54 -9.72
C HIS A 154 9.01 -18.00 -10.63
N SER A 155 9.30 -16.90 -11.31
CA SER A 155 8.42 -16.32 -12.32
C SER A 155 9.22 -15.68 -13.45
N HIS A 156 8.59 -15.56 -14.62
CA HIS A 156 9.16 -14.93 -15.79
C HIS A 156 8.19 -13.92 -16.41
N TYR A 157 8.73 -13.02 -17.21
CA TYR A 157 7.95 -12.00 -17.89
C TYR A 157 7.37 -12.56 -19.19
N GLU A 158 6.09 -12.28 -19.43
CA GLU A 158 5.48 -12.46 -20.75
C GLU A 158 4.71 -11.20 -21.15
N LEU A 159 4.84 -10.82 -22.43
CA LEU A 159 4.02 -9.76 -23.00
C LEU A 159 2.58 -10.23 -23.22
N HIS A 160 2.37 -11.51 -23.53
CA HIS A 160 1.07 -12.08 -23.90
C HIS A 160 0.72 -13.31 -23.07
N GLY A 161 0.72 -13.16 -21.74
CA GLY A 161 0.37 -14.23 -20.81
C GLY A 161 -1.13 -14.37 -20.56
N THR A 162 -1.49 -15.40 -19.79
CA THR A 162 -2.89 -15.67 -19.40
C THR A 162 -3.40 -14.63 -18.41
N ALA A 163 -4.62 -14.13 -18.58
CA ALA A 163 -5.27 -13.30 -17.57
C ALA A 163 -5.76 -14.10 -16.34
N CYS A 164 -5.74 -15.43 -16.40
CA CYS A 164 -6.15 -16.33 -15.33
C CYS A 164 -4.99 -17.26 -14.93
N PRO A 165 -3.98 -16.76 -14.19
CA PRO A 165 -2.89 -17.61 -13.72
C PRO A 165 -3.39 -18.65 -12.72
N ALA A 166 -2.73 -19.81 -12.68
CA ALA A 166 -2.96 -20.81 -11.64
C ALA A 166 -2.64 -20.23 -10.27
N THR A 167 -3.57 -20.34 -9.33
CA THR A 167 -3.41 -19.86 -7.96
C THR A 167 -3.55 -21.00 -6.96
N CYS A 168 -3.09 -20.81 -5.72
CA CYS A 168 -3.30 -21.77 -4.65
C CYS A 168 -4.78 -22.08 -4.37
N GLY A 169 -5.69 -21.12 -4.59
CA GLY A 169 -7.13 -21.33 -4.43
C GLY A 169 -7.79 -21.99 -5.65
N HIS A 170 -7.25 -21.73 -6.85
CA HIS A 170 -7.76 -22.25 -8.12
C HIS A 170 -6.59 -22.66 -9.05
N PRO A 171 -6.07 -23.89 -8.90
CA PRO A 171 -4.93 -24.38 -9.68
C PRO A 171 -5.23 -24.53 -11.17
N ASN A 172 -6.48 -24.89 -11.51
CA ASN A 172 -6.90 -25.18 -12.90
C ASN A 172 -7.58 -23.99 -13.58
N CYS A 173 -7.36 -22.75 -13.10
CA CYS A 173 -8.03 -21.55 -13.62
C CYS A 173 -7.65 -21.24 -15.08
N SER A 174 -6.48 -21.71 -15.53
CA SER A 174 -5.95 -21.43 -16.86
C SER A 174 -6.71 -22.10 -18.02
N GLU A 175 -7.41 -23.21 -17.77
CA GLU A 175 -8.06 -24.00 -18.84
C GLU A 175 -9.39 -23.40 -19.34
N THR A 176 -10.01 -22.51 -18.56
CA THR A 176 -11.34 -21.92 -18.81
C THR A 176 -11.30 -20.40 -18.95
N CYS A 177 -10.14 -19.82 -19.29
CA CYS A 177 -9.97 -18.37 -19.33
C CYS A 177 -10.33 -17.77 -20.70
N ASP A 178 -11.50 -17.15 -20.79
CA ASP A 178 -11.94 -16.40 -21.98
C ASP A 178 -11.51 -14.92 -21.97
N LEU A 179 -10.64 -14.53 -21.02
CA LEU A 179 -10.19 -13.14 -20.90
C LEU A 179 -9.04 -12.82 -21.88
N PRO A 180 -8.94 -11.57 -22.35
CA PRO A 180 -7.83 -11.15 -23.20
C PRO A 180 -6.46 -11.42 -22.55
N ARG A 181 -5.46 -11.70 -23.39
CA ARG A 181 -4.08 -11.89 -22.92
C ARG A 181 -3.56 -10.59 -22.30
N THR A 182 -2.78 -10.72 -21.24
CA THR A 182 -2.23 -9.59 -20.50
C THR A 182 -0.72 -9.69 -20.40
N GLU A 183 -0.07 -8.53 -20.34
CA GLU A 183 1.34 -8.42 -19.97
C GLU A 183 1.51 -8.59 -18.46
N GLY A 184 2.57 -9.28 -18.03
CA GLY A 184 2.85 -9.47 -16.61
C GLY A 184 3.99 -10.43 -16.30
N CYS A 185 4.12 -10.76 -15.01
CA CYS A 185 4.97 -11.82 -14.53
C CYS A 185 4.12 -13.06 -14.21
N PHE A 186 4.53 -14.20 -14.74
CA PHE A 186 3.81 -15.47 -14.64
C PHE A 186 4.69 -16.51 -13.96
N CYS A 187 4.08 -17.35 -13.12
CA CYS A 187 4.83 -18.38 -12.41
C CYS A 187 5.43 -19.39 -13.38
N ASP A 188 6.64 -19.83 -13.08
CA ASP A 188 7.32 -20.88 -13.85
C ASP A 188 6.57 -22.22 -13.69
N GLU A 189 6.79 -23.14 -14.63
CA GLU A 189 6.19 -24.48 -14.54
C GLU A 189 6.50 -25.16 -13.20
N GLY A 190 5.47 -25.72 -12.57
CA GLY A 190 5.55 -26.33 -11.23
C GLY A 190 5.33 -25.37 -10.06
N PHE A 191 5.15 -24.08 -10.32
CA PHE A 191 4.81 -23.07 -9.31
C PHE A 191 3.40 -22.52 -9.52
N VAL A 192 2.75 -22.12 -8.42
CA VAL A 192 1.42 -21.50 -8.41
C VAL A 192 1.43 -20.19 -7.65
N LEU A 193 0.54 -19.26 -8.02
CA LEU A 193 0.48 -17.94 -7.40
C LEU A 193 -0.17 -18.02 -6.01
N SER A 194 0.56 -17.54 -5.00
CA SER A 194 0.12 -17.38 -3.61
C SER A 194 0.26 -15.91 -3.18
N GLY A 195 -0.79 -15.11 -3.39
CA GLY A 195 -0.70 -13.66 -3.26
C GLY A 195 0.16 -13.08 -4.38
N GLU A 196 1.30 -12.47 -4.03
CA GLU A 196 2.24 -11.86 -5.00
C GLU A 196 3.46 -12.75 -5.31
N ARG A 197 3.49 -13.99 -4.81
CA ARG A 197 4.65 -14.89 -4.94
C ARG A 197 4.28 -16.18 -5.64
N CYS A 198 5.20 -16.67 -6.44
CA CYS A 198 5.12 -18.00 -7.03
C CYS A 198 5.75 -19.01 -6.07
N VAL A 199 4.95 -19.97 -5.62
CA VAL A 199 5.37 -20.98 -4.64
C VAL A 199 5.06 -22.38 -5.16
N PRO A 200 5.80 -23.42 -4.74
CA PRO A 200 5.39 -24.79 -4.98
C PRO A 200 4.01 -25.07 -4.37
N PRO A 201 3.16 -25.91 -4.97
CA PRO A 201 1.83 -26.21 -4.42
C PRO A 201 1.80 -26.65 -2.93
N PRO A 202 2.79 -27.41 -2.41
CA PRO A 202 2.85 -27.74 -0.97
C PRO A 202 3.07 -26.53 -0.04
N ASP A 203 3.58 -25.42 -0.59
CA ASP A 203 3.87 -24.19 0.13
C ASP A 203 2.72 -23.17 0.04
N CYS A 204 1.59 -23.58 -0.53
CA CYS A 204 0.36 -22.79 -0.51
C CYS A 204 -0.08 -22.44 0.91
N GLY A 205 -0.73 -21.29 1.01
CA GLY A 205 -1.32 -20.76 2.24
C GLY A 205 -2.62 -21.47 2.62
N CYS A 206 -3.38 -20.84 3.51
CA CYS A 206 -4.55 -21.41 4.16
C CYS A 206 -5.78 -20.57 3.87
N HIS A 207 -6.92 -21.22 3.63
CA HIS A 207 -8.22 -20.57 3.63
C HIS A 207 -8.87 -20.70 5.00
N HIS A 208 -9.28 -19.58 5.60
CA HIS A 208 -9.97 -19.55 6.88
C HIS A 208 -11.05 -18.46 6.87
N GLN A 209 -12.28 -18.83 7.20
CA GLN A 209 -13.45 -17.93 7.21
C GLN A 209 -13.61 -17.10 5.92
N GLY A 210 -13.38 -17.73 4.75
CA GLY A 210 -13.50 -17.07 3.45
C GLY A 210 -12.33 -16.17 3.05
N ARG A 211 -11.29 -16.04 3.88
CA ARG A 211 -10.08 -15.27 3.58
C ARG A 211 -8.88 -16.20 3.36
N TYR A 212 -8.01 -15.82 2.42
CA TYR A 212 -6.72 -16.48 2.19
C TYR A 212 -5.62 -15.84 3.04
N TYR A 213 -4.80 -16.68 3.66
CA TYR A 213 -3.64 -16.29 4.46
C TYR A 213 -2.40 -16.99 3.93
N GLN A 214 -1.28 -16.27 3.79
CA GLN A 214 -0.02 -16.84 3.32
C GLN A 214 0.56 -17.82 4.35
N ARG A 215 1.35 -18.78 3.90
CA ARG A 215 2.06 -19.70 4.80
C ARG A 215 2.93 -18.92 5.79
N GLY A 216 2.76 -19.20 7.09
CA GLY A 216 3.44 -18.53 8.18
C GLY A 216 2.78 -17.22 8.64
N GLU A 217 1.75 -16.74 7.93
CA GLU A 217 1.00 -15.55 8.32
C GLU A 217 0.24 -15.79 9.64
N GLU A 218 0.29 -14.80 10.52
CA GLU A 218 -0.41 -14.79 11.80
C GLU A 218 -1.51 -13.73 11.79
N PHE A 219 -2.69 -14.08 12.27
CA PHE A 219 -3.85 -13.20 12.22
C PHE A 219 -4.79 -13.44 13.40
N TYR A 220 -5.61 -12.43 13.68
CA TYR A 220 -6.74 -12.51 14.60
C TYR A 220 -8.02 -12.69 13.77
N PRO A 221 -8.71 -13.86 13.85
CA PRO A 221 -9.90 -14.12 13.05
C PRO A 221 -11.10 -13.30 13.53
N GLU A 222 -11.20 -13.03 14.83
CA GLU A 222 -12.38 -12.43 15.46
C GLU A 222 -12.15 -11.00 15.95
N ASP A 223 -13.26 -10.27 16.17
CA ASP A 223 -13.25 -8.87 16.59
C ASP A 223 -12.65 -8.60 17.97
N GLY A 224 -12.64 -9.60 18.85
CA GLY A 224 -12.14 -9.48 20.22
C GLY A 224 -10.65 -9.81 20.41
N CYS A 225 -9.95 -10.21 19.34
CA CYS A 225 -8.58 -10.71 19.42
C CYS A 225 -8.36 -11.81 20.48
N ALA A 226 -9.39 -12.65 20.75
CA ALA A 226 -9.32 -13.67 21.80
C ALA A 226 -8.29 -14.78 21.48
N GLU A 227 -8.26 -15.18 20.22
CA GLU A 227 -7.34 -16.19 19.70
C GLU A 227 -6.53 -15.62 18.55
N ARG A 228 -5.27 -16.06 18.46
CA ARG A 228 -4.38 -15.76 17.35
C ARG A 228 -4.13 -17.05 16.59
N CYS A 229 -4.25 -16.98 15.28
CA CYS A 229 -4.09 -18.09 14.38
C CYS A 229 -2.84 -17.92 13.52
N ARG A 230 -2.23 -19.03 13.14
CA ARG A 230 -1.14 -19.09 12.16
C ARG A 230 -1.49 -20.07 11.06
N CYS A 231 -1.25 -19.67 9.81
CA CYS A 231 -1.28 -20.58 8.68
C CYS A 231 -0.01 -21.44 8.66
N THR A 232 -0.17 -22.75 8.80
CA THR A 232 0.91 -23.74 8.81
C THR A 232 0.99 -24.48 7.47
N ALA A 233 1.84 -25.52 7.39
CA ALA A 233 2.00 -26.29 6.16
C ALA A 233 0.70 -27.01 5.76
N ASN A 234 0.58 -27.38 4.49
CA ASN A 234 -0.59 -28.07 3.93
C ASN A 234 -1.93 -27.32 4.12
N GLY A 235 -1.90 -25.98 4.14
CA GLY A 235 -3.10 -25.16 4.24
C GLY A 235 -3.85 -25.27 5.58
N THR A 236 -3.20 -25.78 6.64
CA THR A 236 -3.82 -25.94 7.96
C THR A 236 -3.69 -24.67 8.79
N VAL A 237 -4.74 -24.30 9.54
CA VAL A 237 -4.68 -23.16 10.47
C VAL A 237 -4.61 -23.69 11.90
N THR A 238 -3.66 -23.16 12.67
CA THR A 238 -3.50 -23.50 14.09
C THR A 238 -3.71 -22.24 14.92
N CYS A 239 -4.63 -22.28 15.88
CA CYS A 239 -4.98 -21.13 16.73
C CYS A 239 -4.62 -21.39 18.19
N TRP A 240 -4.29 -20.33 18.91
CA TRP A 240 -4.02 -20.37 20.35
C TRP A 240 -4.57 -19.12 21.02
N ALA A 241 -4.95 -19.24 22.30
CA ALA A 241 -5.41 -18.11 23.09
C ALA A 241 -4.31 -17.04 23.19
N ALA A 242 -4.63 -15.82 22.75
CA ALA A 242 -3.70 -14.70 22.73
C ALA A 242 -4.45 -13.35 22.86
N PRO A 243 -5.24 -13.17 23.94
CA PRO A 243 -5.99 -11.93 24.17
C PRO A 243 -5.07 -10.73 24.31
N CYS A 244 -5.59 -9.55 23.98
CA CYS A 244 -4.86 -8.29 24.12
C CYS A 244 -4.47 -8.02 25.57
N SER A 245 -3.28 -7.44 25.77
CA SER A 245 -2.78 -7.12 27.10
C SER A 245 -3.52 -5.92 27.69
N SER A 246 -3.42 -5.71 29.01
CA SER A 246 -4.00 -4.53 29.67
C SER A 246 -3.46 -3.23 29.04
N GLY A 247 -4.37 -2.40 28.50
CA GLY A 247 -4.02 -1.14 27.81
C GLY A 247 -3.84 -1.26 26.29
N GLU A 248 -4.05 -2.47 25.74
CA GLU A 248 -4.20 -2.71 24.32
C GLU A 248 -5.66 -2.90 23.96
N GLU A 249 -6.05 -2.36 22.80
CA GLU A 249 -7.38 -2.55 22.24
C GLU A 249 -7.26 -3.32 20.93
N CYS A 250 -8.14 -4.30 20.74
CA CYS A 250 -8.24 -5.01 19.47
C CYS A 250 -8.87 -4.06 18.44
N ARG A 251 -8.07 -3.59 17.49
CA ARG A 251 -8.53 -2.71 16.42
C ARG A 251 -7.86 -3.04 15.11
N VAL A 252 -8.39 -2.49 14.03
CA VAL A 252 -7.76 -2.56 12.71
C VAL A 252 -6.95 -1.29 12.51
N GLU A 253 -5.63 -1.42 12.44
CA GLU A 253 -4.73 -0.32 12.13
C GLU A 253 -4.06 -0.59 10.78
N ARG A 254 -4.24 0.32 9.80
CA ARG A 254 -3.75 0.16 8.41
C ARG A 254 -4.17 -1.15 7.73
N GLY A 255 -5.40 -1.60 7.99
CA GLY A 255 -5.96 -2.82 7.37
C GLY A 255 -5.54 -4.14 8.03
N VAL A 256 -4.71 -4.10 9.07
CA VAL A 256 -4.32 -5.28 9.85
C VAL A 256 -5.00 -5.22 11.20
N ARG A 257 -5.70 -6.29 11.57
CA ARG A 257 -6.27 -6.45 12.91
C ARG A 257 -5.19 -6.91 13.88
N GLY A 258 -5.10 -6.26 15.03
CA GLY A 258 -4.20 -6.68 16.09
C GLY A 258 -4.52 -6.01 17.42
N CYS A 259 -3.81 -6.45 18.45
CA CYS A 259 -3.76 -5.76 19.72
C CYS A 259 -2.86 -4.55 19.59
N HIS A 260 -3.44 -3.37 19.67
CA HIS A 260 -2.70 -2.13 19.53
C HIS A 260 -2.86 -1.31 20.81
N GLY A 261 -1.73 -0.99 21.44
CA GLY A 261 -1.70 -0.14 22.63
C GLY A 261 -2.24 1.27 22.37
N GLY A 262 -2.70 1.92 23.43
CA GLY A 262 -2.72 3.38 23.51
C GLY A 262 -1.31 3.97 23.42
N GLN A 263 -1.18 5.25 23.08
CA GLN A 263 0.12 5.92 23.02
C GLN A 263 0.86 5.78 24.36
N ARG A 264 2.12 5.32 24.33
CA ARG A 264 2.96 5.27 25.53
C ARG A 264 3.39 6.69 25.87
N GLY A 265 2.89 7.23 26.98
CA GLY A 265 3.40 8.50 27.51
C GLY A 265 4.86 8.37 27.94
N ARG A 266 5.71 9.33 27.58
CA ARG A 266 7.12 9.37 28.00
C ARG A 266 7.45 10.65 28.76
N CYS A 267 7.73 10.53 30.06
CA CYS A 267 8.33 11.59 30.87
C CYS A 267 9.84 11.35 30.98
N VAL A 268 10.66 12.39 30.79
CA VAL A 268 12.14 12.26 30.77
C VAL A 268 12.80 13.33 31.61
N LEU A 269 13.68 12.91 32.51
CA LEU A 269 14.63 13.78 33.19
C LEU A 269 15.94 13.80 32.37
N LEU A 270 16.13 14.84 31.55
CA LEU A 270 17.25 14.97 30.61
C LEU A 270 18.58 15.32 31.30
N SER A 271 18.51 16.01 32.42
CA SER A 271 19.63 16.35 33.30
C SER A 271 19.12 16.35 34.75
N SER A 272 19.98 16.50 35.76
CA SER A 272 19.57 16.50 37.17
C SER A 272 18.47 17.50 37.54
N ARG A 273 18.12 18.44 36.64
CA ARG A 273 17.08 19.46 36.87
C ARG A 273 16.14 19.71 35.69
N ARG A 274 16.32 19.12 34.51
CA ARG A 274 15.48 19.41 33.33
C ARG A 274 14.52 18.27 33.04
N LEU A 275 13.21 18.53 33.17
CA LEU A 275 12.15 17.56 32.95
C LEU A 275 11.38 17.88 31.67
N VAL A 276 11.05 16.84 30.91
CA VAL A 276 10.07 16.86 29.83
C VAL A 276 8.88 16.00 30.26
N THR A 277 7.68 16.60 30.35
CA THR A 277 6.46 15.89 30.77
C THR A 277 5.97 14.90 29.71
N PHE A 278 5.00 14.07 30.07
CA PHE A 278 4.33 13.14 29.15
C PHE A 278 3.77 13.81 27.88
N ASP A 279 3.35 15.07 27.98
CA ASP A 279 2.81 15.87 26.87
C ASP A 279 3.84 16.83 26.24
N GLY A 280 5.12 16.67 26.58
CA GLY A 280 6.22 17.41 25.94
C GLY A 280 6.54 18.79 26.55
N LEU A 281 5.93 19.18 27.67
CA LEU A 281 6.28 20.44 28.35
C LEU A 281 7.68 20.33 28.96
N ASN A 282 8.55 21.30 28.64
CA ASN A 282 9.93 21.35 29.14
C ASN A 282 10.07 22.43 30.23
N PHE A 283 10.55 22.04 31.42
CA PHE A 283 10.81 22.98 32.51
C PHE A 283 11.97 22.54 33.42
N THR A 284 12.41 23.47 34.28
CA THR A 284 13.52 23.24 35.21
C THR A 284 13.01 23.14 36.65
N LEU A 285 13.44 22.10 37.37
CA LEU A 285 13.14 21.90 38.78
C LEU A 285 13.97 22.86 39.65
N GLY A 286 13.29 23.58 40.56
CA GLY A 286 13.89 24.62 41.39
C GLY A 286 14.24 24.14 42.81
N GLY A 287 15.51 24.22 43.20
CA GLY A 287 15.99 23.77 44.52
C GLY A 287 16.42 22.30 44.56
N SER A 288 17.02 21.87 45.68
CA SER A 288 17.52 20.51 45.92
C SER A 288 16.59 19.73 46.85
N CYS A 289 15.36 19.49 46.38
CA CYS A 289 14.33 18.75 47.10
C CYS A 289 14.10 17.36 46.49
N ARG A 290 13.37 16.53 47.24
CA ARG A 290 12.78 15.29 46.74
C ARG A 290 11.56 15.63 45.86
N TYR A 291 11.47 15.05 44.66
CA TYR A 291 10.37 15.31 43.71
C TYR A 291 9.66 14.03 43.31
N VAL A 292 8.33 14.00 43.42
CA VAL A 292 7.51 12.94 42.82
C VAL A 292 7.34 13.26 41.32
N LEU A 293 7.91 12.41 40.47
CA LEU A 293 7.90 12.59 39.01
C LEU A 293 6.66 12.00 38.34
N ALA A 294 6.14 10.90 38.87
CA ALA A 294 4.90 10.28 38.41
C ALA A 294 4.23 9.54 39.56
N LYS A 295 2.92 9.70 39.72
CA LYS A 295 2.12 8.98 40.71
C LYS A 295 0.71 8.74 40.17
N VAL A 296 0.13 7.59 40.48
CA VAL A 296 -1.30 7.33 40.23
C VAL A 296 -2.12 8.07 41.29
N CYS A 297 -2.89 9.08 40.86
CA CYS A 297 -3.72 9.90 41.76
C CYS A 297 -5.17 9.39 41.86
N GLN A 298 -5.65 8.61 40.88
CA GLN A 298 -7.01 8.02 40.82
C GLN A 298 -6.95 6.66 40.08
N GLY A 299 -7.56 5.59 40.61
CA GLY A 299 -7.66 4.28 39.95
C GLY A 299 -7.81 3.06 40.88
N ASP A 300 -8.32 1.95 40.33
CA ASP A 300 -8.70 0.69 41.01
C ASP A 300 -7.51 -0.26 41.28
N GLY A 301 -6.60 0.13 42.20
CA GLY A 301 -5.64 -0.81 42.79
C GLY A 301 -4.26 -0.89 42.15
N HIS A 302 -3.94 -0.06 41.16
CA HIS A 302 -2.58 0.11 40.65
C HIS A 302 -1.87 1.27 41.38
N GLU A 303 -0.98 0.95 42.31
CA GLU A 303 -0.14 1.93 42.98
C GLU A 303 1.22 2.02 42.29
N LEU A 304 1.53 3.18 41.69
CA LEU A 304 2.86 3.50 41.16
C LEU A 304 3.25 4.89 41.66
N GLU A 305 4.47 5.01 42.20
CA GLU A 305 5.10 6.28 42.55
C GLU A 305 6.58 6.26 42.13
N VAL A 306 6.97 7.21 41.29
CA VAL A 306 8.36 7.42 40.86
C VAL A 306 8.86 8.73 41.47
N THR A 307 9.95 8.66 42.23
CA THR A 307 10.50 9.79 42.98
C THR A 307 11.97 10.00 42.67
N LEU A 308 12.37 11.27 42.52
CA LEU A 308 13.75 11.71 42.48
C LEU A 308 14.22 12.05 43.91
N GLU A 309 15.25 11.36 44.38
CA GLU A 309 15.80 11.52 45.74
C GLU A 309 16.92 12.57 45.79
N ASN A 310 17.18 13.10 46.98
CA ASN A 310 18.30 14.02 47.21
C ASN A 310 19.64 13.31 46.93
N GLY A 311 20.38 13.81 45.95
CA GLY A 311 21.65 13.21 45.51
C GLY A 311 21.59 12.50 44.15
N GLY A 312 20.44 12.50 43.47
CA GLY A 312 20.31 12.04 42.07
C GLY A 312 19.94 10.56 41.90
N GLY A 313 19.60 9.86 42.97
CA GLY A 313 19.00 8.52 42.90
C GLY A 313 17.52 8.59 42.51
N VAL A 314 17.02 7.52 41.88
CA VAL A 314 15.59 7.38 41.52
C VAL A 314 14.98 6.26 42.34
N ALA A 315 13.87 6.51 43.03
CA ALA A 315 13.09 5.50 43.70
C ALA A 315 11.82 5.20 42.91
N VAL A 316 11.52 3.92 42.72
CA VAL A 316 10.27 3.44 42.12
C VAL A 316 9.56 2.58 43.15
N ALA A 317 8.32 2.93 43.47
CA ALA A 317 7.44 2.15 44.32
C ALA A 317 6.25 1.63 43.50
N VAL A 318 5.98 0.32 43.60
CA VAL A 318 4.82 -0.34 42.99
C VAL A 318 4.16 -1.21 44.06
N GLY A 319 2.95 -0.85 44.50
CA GLY A 319 2.33 -1.44 45.69
C GLY A 319 3.23 -1.37 46.93
N SER A 320 3.41 -2.49 47.63
CA SER A 320 4.30 -2.59 48.81
C SER A 320 5.80 -2.67 48.48
N SER A 321 6.16 -2.80 47.20
CA SER A 321 7.54 -2.96 46.74
C SER A 321 8.17 -1.61 46.45
N ARG A 322 9.39 -1.37 46.95
CA ARG A 322 10.17 -0.14 46.67
C ARG A 322 11.59 -0.49 46.25
N ILE A 323 12.02 0.07 45.12
CA ILE A 323 13.35 -0.11 44.55
C ILE A 323 14.02 1.25 44.41
N THR A 324 15.27 1.35 44.84
CA THR A 324 16.11 2.55 44.64
C THR A 324 17.21 2.25 43.62
N MET A 325 17.28 3.07 42.58
CA MET A 325 18.18 2.94 41.45
C MET A 325 19.32 3.94 41.57
N GLN A 326 20.55 3.46 41.37
CA GLN A 326 21.74 4.28 41.16
C GLN A 326 21.99 4.51 39.66
N SER A 327 22.84 5.48 39.30
CA SER A 327 23.06 5.86 37.90
C SER A 327 23.58 4.70 37.05
N GLY A 328 23.09 4.59 35.80
CA GLY A 328 23.68 3.70 34.79
C GLY A 328 23.10 2.28 34.70
N SER A 329 22.01 1.97 35.41
CA SER A 329 21.36 0.65 35.39
C SER A 329 19.91 0.72 34.88
N SER A 330 19.53 -0.21 33.99
CA SER A 330 18.13 -0.43 33.58
C SER A 330 17.58 -1.70 34.23
N TRP A 331 16.37 -1.63 34.78
CA TRP A 331 15.72 -2.77 35.43
C TRP A 331 14.34 -3.00 34.81
N ARG A 332 13.96 -4.27 34.66
CA ARG A 332 12.59 -4.68 34.36
C ARG A 332 12.02 -5.25 35.67
N VAL A 333 10.86 -4.75 36.08
CA VAL A 333 10.11 -5.30 37.20
C VAL A 333 8.95 -6.06 36.57
N ASP A 334 8.98 -7.39 36.66
CA ASP A 334 7.85 -8.23 36.30
C ASP A 334 7.00 -8.37 37.57
N VAL A 335 5.77 -7.83 37.54
CA VAL A 335 4.77 -7.95 38.63
C VAL A 335 3.68 -8.90 38.17
#